data_AF-A0A1V5YJ06-F1
#
_entry.id   AF-A0A1V5YJ06-F1
#
_cell.length_a   1.000
_cell.length_b   1.000
_cell.length_c   1.000
_cell.angle_alpha   90.00
_cell.angle_beta   90.00
_cell.angle_gamma   90.00
#
_symmetry.space_group_name_H-M   'P 1'
#
loop_
_entity.id
_entity.type
_entity.pdbx_description
1 polymer ?
#
loop_
_entity_poly.entity_id
_entity_poly.type
_entity_poly.pdbx_seq_one_letter_code
_entity_poly.pdbx_strand_id
1 'polypeptide(L)'
;MNKPAWFPKALLQSLPLAAAVLAAVLGARLLEANADEPAPLVFVHAAPITQEGAARNLNSMRLVQAPIIDGHLAEWPGIPSIELNRNTAYSFQGRISSLEDLSAVIRSGWDDSYVYFAIEVTDDVVIGNDSTDVWRDDGVELGFDGLHDQYAWGWDDHQYTIVVDGRVTDRGTPATGLQVGIQQVPGGYNIEVAVPVTALSPGVPVSGTVMGFTVGLHDDDDGGNWDAYLIWEGTNTSSSPELFGTLTFTERPEDHIIALEARLIKLERRLQELLAILKQYELVAPLE
;
A
#
# COMPACT_ATOMS: atom_id res chain seq x y z
N MET A 1 -49.71 -41.06 16.63
CA MET A 1 -49.74 -39.58 16.63
C MET A 1 -48.84 -39.08 15.51
N ASN A 2 -49.24 -37.98 14.89
CA ASN A 2 -48.88 -37.56 13.53
C ASN A 2 -47.37 -37.32 13.25
N LYS A 3 -46.97 -37.81 12.07
CA LYS A 3 -45.95 -37.35 11.08
C LYS A 3 -45.60 -35.82 11.08
N PRO A 4 -44.64 -35.33 10.26
CA PRO A 4 -43.27 -35.79 9.93
C PRO A 4 -42.27 -34.61 9.68
N ALA A 5 -41.07 -34.93 9.18
CA ALA A 5 -40.00 -34.05 8.68
C ALA A 5 -40.32 -33.24 7.41
N TRP A 6 -39.63 -32.11 7.17
CA TRP A 6 -39.31 -31.56 5.83
C TRP A 6 -38.28 -30.38 5.83
N PHE A 7 -37.23 -30.48 5.01
CA PHE A 7 -36.51 -29.40 4.27
C PHE A 7 -36.82 -29.63 2.77
N PRO A 8 -36.84 -28.69 1.77
CA PRO A 8 -35.83 -27.62 1.51
C PRO A 8 -36.26 -26.36 0.66
N LYS A 9 -35.28 -25.47 0.37
CA LYS A 9 -35.03 -24.52 -0.78
C LYS A 9 -36.15 -23.85 -1.63
N ALA A 10 -36.00 -22.52 -1.85
CA ALA A 10 -36.11 -21.75 -3.13
C ALA A 10 -35.68 -20.28 -2.86
N LEU A 11 -34.70 -19.62 -3.50
CA LEU A 11 -34.41 -19.16 -4.88
C LEU A 11 -35.25 -17.94 -5.40
N LEU A 12 -34.52 -16.82 -5.61
CA LEU A 12 -34.69 -15.64 -6.49
C LEU A 12 -36.09 -15.15 -6.87
N GLN A 13 -36.35 -13.83 -6.69
CA GLN A 13 -36.90 -12.94 -7.74
C GLN A 13 -36.46 -11.47 -7.55
N SER A 14 -36.29 -10.80 -8.69
CA SER A 14 -35.75 -9.47 -8.97
C SER A 14 -36.76 -8.30 -8.89
N LEU A 15 -36.23 -7.10 -8.57
CA LEU A 15 -36.61 -5.68 -8.81
C LEU A 15 -37.80 -5.35 -9.77
N PRO A 16 -38.54 -4.20 -9.62
CA PRO A 16 -38.00 -2.87 -10.02
C PRO A 16 -38.50 -1.56 -9.32
N LEU A 17 -37.68 -0.50 -9.47
CA LEU A 17 -37.94 0.95 -9.66
C LEU A 17 -39.18 1.64 -9.05
N ALA A 18 -38.98 2.77 -8.36
CA ALA A 18 -39.34 4.12 -8.85
C ALA A 18 -39.16 5.23 -7.80
N ALA A 19 -38.80 6.42 -8.29
CA ALA A 19 -38.53 7.65 -7.58
C ALA A 19 -39.73 8.26 -6.83
N ALA A 20 -39.47 9.05 -5.79
CA ALA A 20 -40.39 10.10 -5.35
C ALA A 20 -39.61 11.37 -4.97
N VAL A 21 -39.68 12.32 -5.89
CA VAL A 21 -39.32 13.74 -5.75
C VAL A 21 -40.46 14.47 -5.03
N LEU A 22 -40.11 15.56 -4.32
CA LEU A 22 -40.95 16.67 -3.86
C LEU A 22 -41.83 16.49 -2.60
N ALA A 23 -41.53 17.30 -1.58
CA ALA A 23 -42.57 18.01 -0.83
C ALA A 23 -42.01 19.34 -0.31
N ALA A 24 -42.14 20.39 -1.12
CA ALA A 24 -42.17 21.76 -0.65
C ALA A 24 -43.64 22.13 -0.32
N VAL A 25 -43.79 22.95 0.72
CA VAL A 25 -44.96 23.75 1.12
C VAL A 25 -46.02 23.03 1.97
N LEU A 26 -46.01 23.30 3.28
CA LEU A 26 -47.17 23.91 3.97
C LEU A 26 -46.77 24.42 5.37
N GLY A 27 -47.06 25.69 5.67
CA GLY A 27 -47.04 26.20 7.05
C GLY A 27 -46.53 27.62 7.22
N ALA A 28 -47.04 28.60 6.46
CA ALA A 28 -46.83 30.00 6.77
C ALA A 28 -48.10 30.62 7.37
N ARG A 29 -47.88 31.31 8.50
CA ARG A 29 -48.72 32.28 9.22
C ARG A 29 -49.69 31.72 10.27
N LEU A 30 -49.36 31.98 11.54
CA LEU A 30 -50.01 33.03 12.35
C LEU A 30 -49.41 33.05 13.76
N LEU A 31 -48.59 34.08 14.07
CA LEU A 31 -48.62 34.91 15.28
C LEU A 31 -47.29 35.66 15.42
N GLU A 32 -47.42 36.98 15.53
CA GLU A 32 -46.37 37.97 15.63
C GLU A 32 -45.56 37.82 16.92
N ALA A 33 -44.24 37.72 16.82
CA ALA A 33 -43.33 38.09 17.90
C ALA A 33 -41.94 38.43 17.32
N ASN A 34 -41.64 39.74 17.33
CA ASN A 34 -40.34 40.40 17.36
C ASN A 34 -39.19 39.92 16.45
N ALA A 35 -38.90 40.76 15.45
CA ALA A 35 -37.58 40.90 14.85
C ALA A 35 -36.66 41.66 15.81
N ASP A 36 -35.57 41.02 16.25
CA ASP A 36 -34.18 41.52 16.20
C ASP A 36 -33.28 40.57 17.00
N GLU A 37 -32.82 39.50 16.36
CA GLU A 37 -31.52 38.85 16.62
C GLU A 37 -31.32 37.75 15.56
N PRO A 38 -30.21 37.73 14.80
CA PRO A 38 -29.90 36.57 13.97
C PRO A 38 -29.53 35.41 14.91
N ALA A 39 -30.38 34.38 14.95
CA ALA A 39 -30.06 33.13 15.61
C ALA A 39 -28.69 32.62 15.12
N PRO A 40 -27.84 32.07 15.99
CA PRO A 40 -26.54 31.54 15.57
C PRO A 40 -26.80 30.46 14.51
N LEU A 41 -26.17 30.61 13.35
CA LEU A 41 -26.09 29.55 12.36
C LEU A 41 -25.33 28.39 13.00
N VAL A 42 -26.08 27.44 13.56
CA VAL A 42 -25.54 26.13 13.91
C VAL A 42 -25.26 25.45 12.58
N PHE A 43 -24.02 25.54 12.11
CA PHE A 43 -23.51 24.62 11.13
C PHE A 43 -23.48 23.25 11.79
N VAL A 44 -24.57 22.51 11.68
CA VAL A 44 -24.50 21.06 11.82
C VAL A 44 -23.59 20.65 10.68
N HIS A 45 -22.31 20.41 11.01
CA HIS A 45 -21.46 19.62 10.13
C HIS A 45 -22.21 18.31 9.98
N ALA A 46 -22.87 18.12 8.83
CA ALA A 46 -23.19 16.77 8.42
C ALA A 46 -21.88 16.01 8.55
N ALA A 47 -21.89 14.93 9.34
CA ALA A 47 -20.79 14.00 9.37
C ALA A 47 -20.35 13.77 7.92
N PRO A 48 -19.05 13.80 7.60
CA PRO A 48 -18.63 13.49 6.24
C PRO A 48 -19.30 12.17 5.88
N ILE A 49 -20.11 12.24 4.83
CA ILE A 49 -20.60 11.05 4.14
C ILE A 49 -19.30 10.33 3.80
N THR A 50 -19.00 9.24 4.48
CA THR A 50 -17.84 8.40 4.16
C THR A 50 -18.01 8.02 2.72
N GLN A 51 -17.23 8.69 1.89
CA GLN A 51 -17.00 8.29 0.53
C GLN A 51 -16.30 6.94 0.69
N GLU A 52 -17.02 5.83 0.47
CA GLU A 52 -16.37 4.60 0.00
C GLU A 52 -15.74 4.95 -1.36
N GLY A 53 -14.63 5.69 -1.31
CA GLY A 53 -13.72 5.84 -2.42
C GLY A 53 -13.09 4.48 -2.64
N ALA A 54 -12.79 4.14 -3.90
CA ALA A 54 -11.91 3.01 -4.16
C ALA A 54 -10.67 3.13 -3.26
N ALA A 55 -10.29 2.04 -2.59
CA ALA A 55 -9.12 2.00 -1.73
C ALA A 55 -7.91 2.62 -2.46
N ARG A 56 -7.12 3.43 -1.74
CA ARG A 56 -5.98 4.15 -2.31
C ARG A 56 -4.94 3.19 -2.86
N ASN A 57 -4.19 3.62 -3.88
CA ASN A 57 -3.19 2.79 -4.56
C ASN A 57 -1.81 3.45 -4.56
N LEU A 58 -0.77 2.64 -4.29
CA LEU A 58 0.63 2.93 -4.56
C LEU A 58 1.08 2.06 -5.75
N ASN A 59 1.67 2.67 -6.78
CA ASN A 59 2.27 1.93 -7.88
C ASN A 59 3.69 1.51 -7.50
N SER A 60 3.96 0.21 -7.51
CA SER A 60 5.32 -0.33 -7.47
C SER A 60 5.83 -0.45 -8.90
N MET A 61 6.85 0.33 -9.27
CA MET A 61 7.39 0.33 -10.63
C MET A 61 8.52 -0.68 -10.77
N ARG A 62 8.52 -1.47 -11.86
CA ARG A 62 9.60 -2.42 -12.11
C ARG A 62 10.92 -1.68 -12.31
N LEU A 63 11.92 -2.06 -11.52
CA LEU A 63 13.26 -1.49 -11.57
C LEU A 63 14.14 -2.34 -12.49
N VAL A 64 14.87 -1.67 -13.38
CA VAL A 64 15.86 -2.32 -14.26
C VAL A 64 17.16 -2.60 -13.50
N GLN A 65 17.45 -1.77 -12.51
CA GLN A 65 18.59 -1.89 -11.61
C GLN A 65 18.07 -1.86 -10.18
N ALA A 66 18.45 -2.86 -9.39
CA ALA A 66 18.15 -2.88 -7.96
C ALA A 66 18.87 -1.71 -7.25
N PRO A 67 18.20 -1.02 -6.32
CA PRO A 67 18.83 -0.02 -5.49
C PRO A 67 19.82 -0.67 -4.51
N ILE A 68 20.87 0.07 -4.17
CA ILE A 68 21.76 -0.17 -3.05
C ILE A 68 21.04 0.27 -1.78
N ILE A 69 20.69 -0.69 -0.94
CA ILE A 69 19.96 -0.44 0.30
C ILE A 69 20.92 0.14 1.36
N ASP A 70 21.05 1.47 1.38
CA ASP A 70 21.96 2.19 2.28
C ASP A 70 21.39 3.47 2.91
N GLY A 71 20.14 3.80 2.59
CA GLY A 71 19.42 4.99 3.08
C GLY A 71 19.56 6.22 2.18
N HIS A 72 20.35 6.16 1.10
CA HIS A 72 20.52 7.29 0.18
C HIS A 72 19.55 7.20 -1.01
N LEU A 73 18.57 8.09 -1.04
CA LEU A 73 17.52 8.05 -2.05
C LEU A 73 17.91 8.59 -3.44
N ALA A 74 19.16 9.01 -3.64
CA ALA A 74 19.60 9.73 -4.84
C ALA A 74 19.54 8.88 -6.13
N GLU A 75 19.63 7.57 -6.00
CA GLU A 75 19.58 6.61 -7.12
C GLU A 75 18.15 6.19 -7.49
N TRP A 76 17.15 6.53 -6.68
CA TRP A 76 15.78 6.20 -6.99
C TRP A 76 15.29 6.97 -8.21
N PRO A 77 14.69 6.29 -9.19
CA PRO A 77 14.12 6.96 -10.35
C PRO A 77 12.97 7.88 -9.92
N GLY A 78 12.67 8.89 -10.74
CA GLY A 78 11.50 9.76 -10.57
C GLY A 78 10.21 8.98 -10.85
N ILE A 79 9.79 8.15 -9.90
CA ILE A 79 8.60 7.31 -9.94
C ILE A 79 7.48 7.91 -9.10
N PRO A 80 6.21 7.56 -9.36
CA PRO A 80 5.10 8.00 -8.54
C PRO A 80 5.30 7.67 -7.07
N SER A 81 4.86 8.59 -6.21
CA SER A 81 4.90 8.44 -4.76
C SER A 81 3.51 8.64 -4.16
N ILE A 82 3.36 8.24 -2.91
CA ILE A 82 2.28 8.66 -2.03
C ILE A 82 2.85 9.56 -0.93
N GLU A 83 2.00 10.42 -0.37
CA GLU A 83 2.32 11.21 0.81
C GLU A 83 1.50 10.69 2.00
N LEU A 84 2.16 10.57 3.14
CA LEU A 84 1.55 10.32 4.44
C LEU A 84 1.84 11.48 5.38
N ASN A 85 0.82 12.23 5.73
CA ASN A 85 0.87 13.30 6.72
C ASN A 85 -0.51 13.44 7.36
N ARG A 86 -0.65 14.38 8.30
CA ARG A 86 -1.90 14.61 9.02
C ARG A 86 -3.13 14.89 8.12
N ASN A 87 -2.93 15.42 6.91
CA ASN A 87 -4.02 15.72 5.97
C ASN A 87 -4.34 14.56 5.01
N THR A 88 -3.38 13.66 4.81
CA THR A 88 -3.53 12.53 3.88
C THR A 88 -3.73 11.19 4.58
N ALA A 89 -3.50 11.09 5.89
CA ALA A 89 -3.74 9.87 6.65
C ALA A 89 -5.23 9.51 6.71
N TYR A 90 -5.55 8.22 6.55
CA TYR A 90 -6.90 7.72 6.77
C TYR A 90 -7.24 7.71 8.26
N SER A 91 -6.32 7.21 9.09
CA SER A 91 -6.46 7.23 10.54
C SER A 91 -5.19 7.81 11.19
N PHE A 92 -5.39 8.49 12.31
CA PHE A 92 -4.29 9.05 13.09
C PHE A 92 -4.65 9.11 14.57
N GLN A 93 -3.61 9.14 15.40
CA GLN A 93 -3.69 9.38 16.84
C GLN A 93 -2.65 10.44 17.22
N GLY A 94 -2.83 11.08 18.37
CA GLY A 94 -1.90 12.11 18.83
C GLY A 94 -2.03 13.47 18.15
N ARG A 95 -1.11 14.36 18.52
CA ARG A 95 -1.07 15.73 18.02
C ARG A 95 0.10 15.85 17.05
N ILE A 96 -0.22 16.13 15.79
CA ILE A 96 0.77 16.45 14.76
C ILE A 96 0.60 17.92 14.41
N SER A 97 1.59 18.74 14.71
CA SER A 97 1.48 20.19 14.73
C SER A 97 1.70 20.83 13.36
N SER A 98 2.45 20.18 12.48
CA SER A 98 2.79 20.66 11.13
C SER A 98 3.17 19.51 10.18
N LEU A 99 3.64 19.83 8.96
CA LEU A 99 4.21 18.82 8.06
C LEU A 99 5.67 18.52 8.41
N GLU A 100 6.34 19.49 9.02
CA GLU A 100 7.70 19.39 9.53
C GLU A 100 7.79 18.54 10.81
N ASP A 101 6.67 18.44 11.53
CA ASP A 101 6.49 17.66 12.74
C ASP A 101 6.43 16.17 12.42
N LEU A 102 5.51 15.73 11.54
CA LEU A 102 5.54 14.37 11.01
C LEU A 102 4.91 14.26 9.62
N SER A 103 5.73 13.90 8.64
CA SER A 103 5.26 13.50 7.32
C SER A 103 6.22 12.56 6.60
N ALA A 104 5.74 11.86 5.58
CA ALA A 104 6.58 11.04 4.72
C ALA A 104 6.15 11.04 3.25
N VAL A 105 7.15 10.87 2.38
CA VAL A 105 6.97 10.56 0.96
C VAL A 105 7.44 9.13 0.73
N ILE A 106 6.54 8.29 0.20
CA ILE A 106 6.78 6.86 0.00
C ILE A 106 6.76 6.53 -1.48
N ARG A 107 7.81 5.87 -1.96
CA ARG A 107 7.97 5.33 -3.31
C ARG A 107 8.14 3.83 -3.22
N SER A 108 7.67 3.11 -4.24
CA SER A 108 7.90 1.67 -4.33
C SER A 108 8.38 1.27 -5.73
N GLY A 109 9.33 0.34 -5.75
CA GLY A 109 9.78 -0.34 -6.94
C GLY A 109 9.83 -1.85 -6.71
N TRP A 110 10.03 -2.63 -7.76
CA TRP A 110 10.17 -4.09 -7.63
C TRP A 110 11.05 -4.69 -8.71
N ASP A 111 11.61 -5.86 -8.42
CA ASP A 111 12.19 -6.76 -9.42
C ASP A 111 11.78 -8.21 -9.11
N ASP A 112 12.40 -9.17 -9.80
CA ASP A 112 12.03 -10.58 -9.67
C ASP A 112 12.33 -11.16 -8.27
N SER A 113 13.13 -10.47 -7.45
CA SER A 113 13.60 -10.92 -6.14
C SER A 113 12.99 -10.14 -4.98
N TYR A 114 12.80 -8.82 -5.13
CA TYR A 114 12.38 -7.94 -4.04
C TYR A 114 11.31 -6.93 -4.45
N VAL A 115 10.51 -6.54 -3.45
CA VAL A 115 9.75 -5.29 -3.44
C VAL A 115 10.54 -4.27 -2.64
N TYR A 116 10.83 -3.15 -3.26
CA TYR A 116 11.63 -2.06 -2.71
C TYR A 116 10.75 -0.91 -2.25
N PHE A 117 11.17 -0.24 -1.19
CA PHE A 117 10.58 1.00 -0.70
C PHE A 117 11.66 2.04 -0.45
N ALA A 118 11.40 3.26 -0.89
CA ALA A 118 12.14 4.47 -0.48
C ALA A 118 11.18 5.37 0.27
N ILE A 119 11.56 5.69 1.50
CA ILE A 119 10.72 6.41 2.46
C ILE A 119 11.54 7.59 2.95
N GLU A 120 11.08 8.79 2.63
CA GLU A 120 11.65 10.05 3.09
C GLU A 120 10.75 10.58 4.19
N VAL A 121 11.19 10.48 5.44
CA VAL A 121 10.45 10.96 6.62
C VAL A 121 10.96 12.35 6.99
N THR A 122 10.04 13.29 7.15
CA THR A 122 10.26 14.60 7.75
C THR A 122 9.72 14.58 9.17
N ASP A 123 10.56 14.98 10.10
CA ASP A 123 10.36 14.87 11.55
C ASP A 123 11.29 15.89 12.24
N ASP A 124 10.76 16.67 13.18
CA ASP A 124 11.51 17.72 13.87
C ASP A 124 12.30 17.22 15.09
N VAL A 125 11.97 16.06 15.66
CA VAL A 125 12.67 15.44 16.79
C VAL A 125 12.80 13.92 16.63
N VAL A 126 13.92 13.48 16.03
CA VAL A 126 14.18 12.06 15.80
C VAL A 126 14.78 11.34 17.04
N ILE A 127 14.00 10.44 17.67
CA ILE A 127 14.31 9.55 18.79
C ILE A 127 14.05 8.08 18.41
N GLY A 128 15.08 7.23 18.51
CA GLY A 128 15.00 5.83 18.08
C GLY A 128 15.39 4.78 19.10
N ASN A 129 15.86 5.15 20.30
CA ASN A 129 16.63 4.22 21.15
C ASN A 129 16.41 4.37 22.66
N ASP A 130 15.27 4.91 23.07
CA ASP A 130 14.93 5.13 24.47
C ASP A 130 13.86 4.15 25.00
N SER A 131 13.22 3.36 24.13
CA SER A 131 12.37 2.23 24.48
C SER A 131 12.89 0.87 23.99
N THR A 132 12.50 -0.20 24.68
CA THR A 132 12.65 -1.57 24.16
C THR A 132 11.55 -1.96 23.18
N ASP A 133 10.39 -1.32 23.28
CA ASP A 133 9.23 -1.57 22.44
C ASP A 133 9.34 -0.76 21.15
N VAL A 134 9.40 -1.42 20.00
CA VAL A 134 9.68 -0.76 18.70
C VAL A 134 8.61 0.20 18.20
N TRP A 135 7.38 0.11 18.73
CA TRP A 135 6.26 0.99 18.38
C TRP A 135 6.20 2.24 19.28
N ARG A 136 7.19 2.46 20.14
CA ARG A 136 7.26 3.63 21.03
C ARG A 136 8.24 4.69 20.57
N ASP A 137 9.07 4.37 19.58
CA ASP A 137 10.15 5.21 19.09
C ASP A 137 9.89 5.50 17.60
N ASP A 138 10.56 6.49 17.04
CA ASP A 138 10.35 6.90 15.65
C ASP A 138 10.66 5.78 14.68
N GLY A 139 9.68 5.53 13.83
CA GLY A 139 9.73 4.36 12.99
C GLY A 139 8.59 4.30 12.00
N VAL A 140 8.80 3.45 11.02
CA VAL A 140 7.86 3.21 9.94
C VAL A 140 7.34 1.79 10.04
N GLU A 141 6.04 1.64 9.87
CA GLU A 141 5.40 0.33 9.74
C GLU A 141 4.95 0.10 8.31
N LEU A 142 5.29 -1.05 7.74
CA LEU A 142 4.81 -1.52 6.45
C LEU A 142 3.89 -2.72 6.67
N GLY A 143 2.60 -2.54 6.38
CA GLY A 143 1.59 -3.58 6.42
C GLY A 143 1.37 -4.20 5.05
N PHE A 144 1.42 -5.53 4.96
CA PHE A 144 1.21 -6.29 3.74
C PHE A 144 0.11 -7.34 3.91
N ASP A 145 -0.74 -7.44 2.89
CA ASP A 145 -1.57 -8.61 2.57
C ASP A 145 -1.12 -9.12 1.19
N GLY A 146 -0.21 -10.09 1.19
CA GLY A 146 0.58 -10.45 0.02
C GLY A 146 -0.23 -11.17 -1.07
N LEU A 147 -1.20 -11.98 -0.68
CA LEU A 147 -2.13 -12.65 -1.59
C LEU A 147 -3.36 -11.80 -1.93
N HIS A 148 -3.53 -10.65 -1.28
CA HIS A 148 -4.69 -9.77 -1.42
C HIS A 148 -6.01 -10.51 -1.19
N ASP A 149 -6.00 -11.43 -0.21
CA ASP A 149 -7.16 -12.28 0.09
C ASP A 149 -8.01 -11.73 1.25
N GLN A 150 -7.60 -10.59 1.81
CA GLN A 150 -8.26 -9.87 2.90
C GLN A 150 -8.35 -10.71 4.19
N TYR A 151 -7.45 -11.67 4.36
CA TYR A 151 -7.38 -12.51 5.53
C TYR A 151 -6.08 -12.27 6.28
N ALA A 152 -6.17 -11.82 7.54
CA ALA A 152 -4.97 -11.54 8.33
C ALA A 152 -4.26 -12.81 8.80
N TRP A 153 -2.95 -12.67 9.00
CA TRP A 153 -2.04 -13.64 9.62
C TRP A 153 -1.68 -14.87 8.78
N GLY A 154 -1.92 -14.82 7.48
CA GLY A 154 -1.27 -15.65 6.47
C GLY A 154 0.24 -15.60 6.56
N TRP A 155 0.91 -16.50 5.85
CA TRP A 155 2.38 -16.51 5.80
C TRP A 155 2.93 -15.36 4.95
N ASP A 156 2.09 -14.82 4.08
CA ASP A 156 2.31 -13.74 3.13
C ASP A 156 1.93 -12.36 3.68
N ASP A 157 1.24 -12.31 4.82
CA ASP A 157 0.94 -11.07 5.50
C ASP A 157 2.09 -10.67 6.42
N HIS A 158 2.41 -9.39 6.48
CA HIS A 158 3.47 -8.92 7.36
C HIS A 158 3.14 -7.56 7.93
N GLN A 159 3.70 -7.30 9.12
CA GLN A 159 3.74 -5.96 9.70
C GLN A 159 5.19 -5.69 10.05
N TYR A 160 5.94 -5.13 9.10
CA TYR A 160 7.32 -4.79 9.33
C TYR A 160 7.42 -3.44 10.03
N THR A 161 8.00 -3.40 11.22
CA THR A 161 8.34 -2.16 11.93
C THR A 161 9.84 -1.92 11.79
N ILE A 162 10.22 -0.77 11.22
CA ILE A 162 11.59 -0.30 11.06
C ILE A 162 11.76 0.95 11.92
N VAL A 163 12.55 0.85 12.98
CA VAL A 163 12.86 1.97 13.87
C VAL A 163 14.10 2.70 13.36
N VAL A 164 14.18 4.01 13.57
CA VAL A 164 15.28 4.85 13.09
C VAL A 164 16.66 4.45 13.65
N ASP A 165 16.72 3.69 14.74
CA ASP A 165 17.96 3.11 15.29
C ASP A 165 18.44 1.83 14.59
N GLY A 166 17.68 1.32 13.63
CA GLY A 166 17.99 0.12 12.86
C GLY A 166 17.38 -1.17 13.40
N ARG A 167 16.57 -1.14 14.46
CA ARG A 167 15.77 -2.30 14.85
C ARG A 167 14.70 -2.58 13.79
N VAL A 168 14.54 -3.87 13.48
CA VAL A 168 13.56 -4.35 12.51
C VAL A 168 12.78 -5.51 13.10
N THR A 169 11.46 -5.44 13.07
CA THR A 169 10.57 -6.51 13.53
C THR A 169 9.52 -6.84 12.50
N ASP A 170 8.96 -8.04 12.59
CA ASP A 170 7.76 -8.48 11.89
C ASP A 170 6.76 -8.93 12.96
N ARG A 171 5.62 -8.24 13.04
CA ARG A 171 4.59 -8.47 14.06
C ARG A 171 5.17 -8.40 15.49
N GLY A 172 6.06 -7.43 15.71
CA GLY A 172 6.73 -7.20 16.99
C GLY A 172 7.84 -8.21 17.35
N THR A 173 8.16 -9.17 16.47
CA THR A 173 9.28 -10.11 16.67
C THR A 173 10.47 -9.73 15.80
N PRO A 174 11.73 -9.76 16.27
CA PRO A 174 12.89 -9.44 15.44
C PRO A 174 12.88 -10.17 14.10
N ALA A 175 12.92 -9.41 13.00
CA ALA A 175 12.83 -9.93 11.65
C ALA A 175 14.21 -10.11 11.04
N THR A 176 14.34 -11.10 10.16
CA THR A 176 15.53 -11.34 9.36
C THR A 176 15.12 -11.64 7.92
N GLY A 177 16.01 -11.40 6.95
CA GLY A 177 15.76 -11.69 5.52
C GLY A 177 15.35 -10.48 4.69
N LEU A 178 14.93 -9.39 5.34
CA LEU A 178 14.79 -8.06 4.74
C LEU A 178 16.18 -7.41 4.64
N GLN A 179 16.36 -6.52 3.67
CA GLN A 179 17.47 -5.56 3.70
C GLN A 179 16.90 -4.20 4.09
N VAL A 180 17.59 -3.50 4.99
CA VAL A 180 17.18 -2.17 5.46
C VAL A 180 18.40 -1.26 5.51
N GLY A 181 18.26 -0.08 4.93
CA GLY A 181 19.24 1.00 4.96
C GLY A 181 18.58 2.23 5.55
N ILE A 182 19.23 2.86 6.54
CA ILE A 182 18.69 4.03 7.22
C ILE A 182 19.75 5.13 7.22
N GLN A 183 19.33 6.34 6.87
CA GLN A 183 20.15 7.54 6.93
C GLN A 183 19.38 8.64 7.63
N GLN A 184 19.83 9.05 8.82
CA GLN A 184 19.37 10.30 9.41
C GLN A 184 19.86 11.50 8.57
N VAL A 185 18.97 12.46 8.34
CA VAL A 185 19.24 13.68 7.58
C VAL A 185 18.78 14.90 8.38
N PRO A 186 19.20 16.11 8.02
CA PRO A 186 18.64 17.30 8.65
C PRO A 186 17.11 17.37 8.45
N GLY A 187 16.35 17.34 9.55
CA GLY A 187 14.88 17.40 9.55
C GLY A 187 14.18 16.07 9.30
N GLY A 188 14.82 14.93 9.59
CA GLY A 188 14.18 13.62 9.59
C GLY A 188 15.13 12.48 9.24
N TYR A 189 14.63 11.48 8.54
CA TYR A 189 15.40 10.29 8.16
C TYR A 189 14.87 9.62 6.90
N ASN A 190 15.79 8.98 6.17
CA ASN A 190 15.48 8.19 4.99
C ASN A 190 15.58 6.71 5.33
N ILE A 191 14.66 5.92 4.80
CA ILE A 191 14.68 4.46 4.87
C ILE A 191 14.59 3.89 3.46
N GLU A 192 15.45 2.92 3.19
CA GLU A 192 15.31 1.99 2.09
C GLU A 192 15.04 0.59 2.62
N VAL A 193 14.04 -0.10 2.06
CA VAL A 193 13.71 -1.48 2.42
C VAL A 193 13.66 -2.34 1.17
N ALA A 194 14.28 -3.51 1.20
CA ALA A 194 14.06 -4.57 0.23
C ALA A 194 13.40 -5.77 0.91
N VAL A 195 12.12 -6.00 0.60
CA VAL A 195 11.33 -7.13 1.09
C VAL A 195 11.40 -8.27 0.07
N PRO A 196 11.86 -9.47 0.44
CA PRO A 196 11.88 -10.60 -0.50
C PRO A 196 10.47 -10.89 -1.03
N VAL A 197 10.31 -10.98 -2.34
CA VAL A 197 9.04 -11.37 -2.97
C VAL A 197 8.53 -12.70 -2.43
N THR A 198 9.43 -13.63 -2.12
CA THR A 198 9.10 -14.95 -1.56
C THR A 198 8.51 -14.89 -0.16
N ALA A 199 8.60 -13.75 0.54
CA ALA A 199 7.89 -13.53 1.79
C ALA A 199 6.42 -13.17 1.54
N LEU A 200 6.11 -12.51 0.42
CA LEU A 200 4.78 -11.95 0.13
C LEU A 200 3.96 -12.78 -0.87
N SER A 201 4.59 -13.64 -1.68
CA SER A 201 3.91 -14.33 -2.76
C SER A 201 4.60 -15.64 -3.13
N PRO A 202 3.85 -16.69 -3.53
CA PRO A 202 4.44 -17.96 -3.94
C PRO A 202 5.17 -17.89 -5.29
N GLY A 203 5.07 -16.78 -6.01
CA GLY A 203 5.70 -16.57 -7.30
C GLY A 203 6.13 -15.12 -7.52
N VAL A 204 6.84 -14.90 -8.61
CA VAL A 204 7.29 -13.55 -9.00
C VAL A 204 6.08 -12.75 -9.51
N PRO A 205 5.83 -11.54 -8.98
CA PRO A 205 4.82 -10.63 -9.50
C PRO A 205 5.00 -10.34 -10.98
N VAL A 206 3.89 -10.04 -11.65
CA VAL A 206 3.91 -9.54 -13.03
C VAL A 206 3.21 -8.18 -13.05
N SER A 207 3.41 -7.40 -14.11
CA SER A 207 2.64 -6.17 -14.28
C SER A 207 1.13 -6.45 -14.16
N GLY A 208 0.46 -5.73 -13.26
CA GLY A 208 -0.95 -5.91 -12.90
C GLY A 208 -1.19 -6.75 -11.66
N THR A 209 -0.17 -7.38 -11.06
CA THR A 209 -0.29 -7.99 -9.72
C THR A 209 -0.67 -6.91 -8.70
N VAL A 210 -1.55 -7.27 -7.77
CA VAL A 210 -2.02 -6.40 -6.69
C VAL A 210 -1.79 -7.10 -5.35
N MET A 211 -1.27 -6.36 -4.38
CA MET A 211 -1.19 -6.77 -2.97
C MET A 211 -1.95 -5.75 -2.12
N GLY A 212 -2.45 -6.17 -0.96
CA GLY A 212 -2.90 -5.23 0.07
C GLY A 212 -1.70 -4.56 0.72
N PHE A 213 -1.77 -3.23 0.88
CA PHE A 213 -0.66 -2.46 1.44
C PHE A 213 -1.15 -1.28 2.25
N THR A 214 -0.46 -1.03 3.36
CA THR A 214 -0.56 0.24 4.08
C THR A 214 0.77 0.58 4.73
N VAL A 215 0.92 1.85 5.11
CA VAL A 215 2.10 2.36 5.81
C VAL A 215 1.65 3.18 7.02
N GLY A 216 2.36 3.02 8.13
CA GLY A 216 2.20 3.82 9.34
C GLY A 216 3.49 4.52 9.76
N LEU A 217 3.36 5.65 10.45
CA LEU A 217 4.48 6.43 11.03
C LEU A 217 4.24 6.61 12.52
N HIS A 218 5.17 6.13 13.34
CA HIS A 218 5.26 6.46 14.77
C HIS A 218 6.15 7.67 14.97
N ASP A 219 5.83 8.43 16.01
CA ASP A 219 6.38 9.74 16.36
C ASP A 219 6.59 9.79 17.88
N ASP A 220 7.80 10.11 18.33
CA ASP A 220 8.22 10.19 19.73
C ASP A 220 9.18 11.38 19.94
N ASP A 221 8.64 12.51 20.43
CA ASP A 221 9.39 13.77 20.54
C ASP A 221 10.02 13.97 21.93
N ASP A 222 9.39 13.41 22.98
CA ASP A 222 9.74 13.67 24.36
C ASP A 222 10.38 12.49 25.10
N GLY A 223 10.45 11.36 24.41
CA GLY A 223 10.97 10.10 24.88
C GLY A 223 9.99 9.36 25.78
N GLY A 224 9.83 8.06 25.52
CA GLY A 224 9.15 7.14 26.41
C GLY A 224 8.03 6.38 25.73
N ASN A 225 6.93 7.01 25.33
CA ASN A 225 5.89 6.34 24.57
C ASN A 225 5.39 7.28 23.49
N TRP A 226 5.36 6.79 22.24
CA TRP A 226 4.83 7.51 21.07
C TRP A 226 3.75 8.57 21.36
N ASP A 227 3.96 9.75 20.78
CA ASP A 227 3.15 10.94 20.85
C ASP A 227 2.08 10.98 19.76
N ALA A 228 2.45 10.54 18.55
CA ALA A 228 1.53 10.44 17.42
C ALA A 228 1.73 9.17 16.59
N TYR A 229 0.67 8.84 15.84
CA TYR A 229 0.70 7.72 14.90
C TYR A 229 -0.18 8.06 13.70
N LEU A 230 0.40 7.97 12.49
CA LEU A 230 -0.31 8.16 11.22
C LEU A 230 -0.45 6.83 10.49
N ILE A 231 -1.59 6.59 9.83
CA ILE A 231 -1.78 5.44 8.93
C ILE A 231 -2.35 5.91 7.59
N TRP A 232 -1.71 5.50 6.50
CA TRP A 232 -2.04 5.92 5.14
C TRP A 232 -3.44 5.49 4.68
N GLU A 233 -3.77 4.21 4.86
CA GLU A 233 -5.07 3.64 4.53
C GLU A 233 -5.44 2.56 5.56
N GLY A 234 -6.70 2.56 6.02
CA GLY A 234 -7.17 1.65 7.05
C GLY A 234 -6.92 2.11 8.49
N THR A 235 -7.20 1.22 9.44
CA THR A 235 -7.24 1.53 10.89
C THR A 235 -6.08 0.93 11.69
N ASN A 236 -5.28 0.07 11.07
CA ASN A 236 -4.05 -0.51 11.60
C ASN A 236 -3.19 -0.98 10.43
N THR A 237 -1.97 -1.43 10.73
CA THR A 237 -0.98 -1.94 9.76
C THR A 237 -0.81 -3.47 9.83
N SER A 238 -1.73 -4.20 10.48
CA SER A 238 -1.59 -5.65 10.71
C SER A 238 -2.89 -6.44 10.58
N SER A 239 -3.80 -6.31 11.53
CA SER A 239 -4.93 -7.22 11.71
C SER A 239 -6.17 -6.95 10.87
N SER A 240 -6.18 -5.88 10.06
CA SER A 240 -7.33 -5.51 9.21
C SER A 240 -6.93 -5.28 7.74
N PRO A 241 -6.38 -6.30 7.06
CA PRO A 241 -5.95 -6.19 5.68
C PRO A 241 -7.08 -5.87 4.71
N GLU A 242 -8.34 -6.17 5.05
CA GLU A 242 -9.53 -5.79 4.29
C GLU A 242 -9.72 -4.27 4.15
N LEU A 243 -9.05 -3.48 5.00
CA LEU A 243 -9.07 -2.03 4.98
C LEU A 243 -7.80 -1.41 4.39
N PHE A 244 -6.83 -2.24 3.96
CA PHE A 244 -5.61 -1.72 3.36
C PHE A 244 -5.88 -1.10 1.98
N GLY A 245 -4.98 -0.21 1.57
CA GLY A 245 -4.90 0.21 0.19
C GLY A 245 -4.30 -0.90 -0.67
N THR A 246 -3.93 -0.55 -1.89
CA THR A 246 -3.33 -1.48 -2.84
C THR A 246 -1.90 -1.08 -3.21
N LEU A 247 -1.05 -2.09 -3.36
CA LEU A 247 0.23 -1.97 -4.02
C LEU A 247 0.11 -2.65 -5.39
N THR A 248 0.08 -1.85 -6.46
CA THR A 248 -0.04 -2.37 -7.82
C THR A 248 1.32 -2.44 -8.50
N PHE A 249 1.69 -3.63 -8.94
CA PHE A 249 2.93 -3.89 -9.66
C PHE A 249 2.77 -3.42 -11.10
N THR A 250 3.66 -2.55 -11.54
CA THR A 250 3.58 -1.95 -12.88
C THR A 250 4.92 -2.03 -13.58
N GLU A 251 4.88 -2.22 -14.89
CA GLU A 251 6.03 -2.06 -15.78
C GLU A 251 5.77 -0.85 -16.68
N ARG A 252 6.83 -0.12 -17.05
CA ARG A 252 6.68 0.86 -18.12
C ARG A 252 6.45 0.12 -19.44
N PRO A 253 5.47 0.54 -20.26
CA PRO A 253 5.22 -0.07 -21.56
C PRO A 253 6.48 -0.13 -22.44
N GLU A 254 7.30 0.94 -22.42
CA GLU A 254 8.59 0.99 -23.10
C GLU A 254 9.59 -0.09 -22.63
N ASP A 255 9.67 -0.38 -21.33
CA ASP A 255 10.55 -1.44 -20.81
C ASP A 255 10.06 -2.83 -21.26
N HIS A 256 8.75 -3.02 -21.31
CA HIS A 256 8.14 -4.25 -21.81
C HIS A 256 8.40 -4.44 -23.31
N ILE A 257 8.33 -3.37 -24.11
CA ILE A 257 8.69 -3.40 -25.53
C ILE A 257 10.16 -3.80 -25.70
N ILE A 258 11.08 -3.17 -24.97
CA ILE A 258 12.51 -3.49 -25.04
C ILE A 258 12.77 -4.96 -24.63
N ALA A 259 12.12 -5.45 -23.58
CA ALA A 259 12.24 -6.83 -23.14
C ALA A 259 11.68 -7.82 -24.18
N LEU A 260 10.54 -7.49 -24.81
CA LEU A 260 9.96 -8.29 -25.90
C LEU A 260 10.86 -8.31 -27.13
N GLU A 261 11.43 -7.17 -27.52
CA GLU A 261 12.40 -7.08 -28.62
C GLU A 261 13.63 -7.96 -28.35
N ALA A 262 14.18 -7.90 -27.14
CA ALA A 262 15.31 -8.74 -26.74
C ALA A 262 14.96 -10.25 -26.79
N ARG A 263 13.76 -10.64 -26.36
CA ARG A 263 13.27 -12.02 -26.47
C ARG A 263 13.09 -12.44 -27.92
N LEU A 264 12.56 -11.56 -28.77
CA LEU A 264 12.37 -11.82 -30.20
C LEU A 264 13.71 -12.09 -30.89
N ILE A 265 14.73 -11.26 -30.64
CA ILE A 265 16.08 -11.44 -31.18
C ILE A 265 16.67 -12.80 -30.75
N LYS A 266 16.48 -13.21 -29.49
CA LYS A 266 16.95 -14.51 -29.00
C LYS A 266 16.23 -15.67 -29.70
N LEU A 267 14.93 -15.56 -29.93
CA LEU A 267 14.13 -16.55 -30.65
C LEU A 267 14.53 -16.65 -32.13
N GLU A 268 14.77 -15.52 -32.80
CA GLU A 268 15.25 -15.48 -34.18
C GLU A 268 16.61 -16.18 -34.31
N ARG A 269 17.54 -15.91 -33.40
CA ARG A 269 18.84 -16.62 -33.38
C ARG A 269 18.65 -18.12 -33.20
N ARG A 270 17.77 -18.53 -32.27
CA ARG A 270 17.47 -19.96 -32.06
C ARG A 270 16.84 -20.61 -33.28
N LEU A 271 15.96 -19.90 -33.98
CA LEU A 271 15.36 -20.38 -35.22
C LEU A 271 16.43 -20.54 -36.32
N GLN A 272 17.35 -19.59 -36.46
CA GLN A 272 18.46 -19.70 -37.42
C GLN A 272 19.38 -20.89 -37.11
N GLU A 273 19.70 -21.14 -35.84
CA GLU A 273 20.45 -22.32 -35.40
C GLU A 273 19.72 -23.62 -35.80
N LEU A 274 18.42 -23.72 -35.52
CA LEU A 274 17.62 -24.90 -35.84
C LEU A 274 17.52 -25.12 -37.35
N LEU A 275 17.35 -24.07 -38.15
CA LEU A 275 17.34 -24.15 -39.61
C LEU A 275 18.69 -24.61 -40.17
N ALA A 276 19.81 -24.17 -39.57
CA ALA A 276 21.13 -24.65 -39.95
C ALA A 276 21.31 -26.15 -39.67
N ILE A 277 20.83 -26.62 -38.51
CA ILE A 277 20.85 -28.05 -38.16
C ILE A 277 19.96 -28.85 -39.13
N LEU A 278 18.74 -28.40 -39.41
CA LEU A 278 17.84 -29.07 -40.35
C LEU A 278 18.46 -29.22 -41.75
N LYS A 279 19.12 -28.17 -42.26
CA LYS A 279 19.84 -28.24 -43.54
C LYS A 279 20.95 -29.29 -43.54
N GLN A 280 21.66 -29.47 -42.42
CA GLN A 280 22.67 -30.54 -42.31
C GLN A 280 22.02 -31.92 -42.37
N TYR A 281 20.84 -32.12 -41.79
CA TYR A 281 20.10 -33.37 -41.89
C TYR A 281 19.56 -33.64 -43.30
N GLU A 282 19.03 -32.63 -43.99
CA GLU A 282 18.57 -32.76 -45.39
C GLU A 282 19.73 -33.09 -46.35
N LEU A 283 20.93 -32.55 -46.10
CA LEU A 283 22.14 -32.87 -46.87
C LEU A 283 22.71 -34.26 -46.58
N VAL A 284 22.27 -34.92 -45.52
CA VAL A 284 22.71 -36.27 -45.08
C VAL A 284 21.63 -37.34 -45.31
N ALA A 285 20.44 -36.96 -45.82
CA ALA A 285 19.43 -37.91 -46.26
C ALA A 285 20.04 -38.83 -47.34
N PRO A 286 20.08 -40.16 -47.15
CA PRO A 286 20.67 -41.06 -48.13
C PRO A 286 19.87 -41.03 -49.44
N LEU A 287 20.58 -41.00 -50.56
CA LEU A 287 20.05 -41.56 -51.80
C LEU A 287 19.94 -43.07 -51.58
N GLU A 288 18.75 -43.58 -51.28
CA GLU A 288 18.26 -44.93 -51.60
C GLU A 288 16.77 -45.09 -51.29
#